data_AF-A0A2A4WV77-F1
#
_entry.id   AF-A0A2A4WV77-F1
#
_cell.length_a   1.000
_cell.length_b   1.000
_cell.length_c   1.000
_cell.angle_alpha   90.00
_cell.angle_beta   90.00
_cell.angle_gamma   90.00
#
_symmetry.space_group_name_H-M   'P 1'
#
loop_
_entity.id
_entity.type
_entity.pdbx_description
1 polymer ?
#
loop_
_entity_poly.entity_id
_entity_poly.type
_entity_poly.pdbx_seq_one_letter_code
_entity_poly.pdbx_strand_id
1 'polypeptide(L)'
;HRREINNYELDKTISHTQFSMGRLRRLSVAVVVDDTLTVASDGSTIRTPRSPEELDRLSNLVREAVGFSVQRGDSVNVLNSAFTVPVEPGPLPDVPIWEKGWAQDIAKKALGAILVLVMLFGVLKPMLKQLATQSKELTVVPPPQPGDPAMADDVVTLGADGMPPAIAPPGSYEQNMITATKAVEQDPKLVAQVVKNWVSADGG
;
A
#
# COMPACT_ATOMS: atom_id res chain seq x y z
N HIS A 1 64.77 36.35 91.09
CA HIS A 1 63.71 36.86 90.20
C HIS A 1 63.06 35.70 89.47
N ARG A 2 61.73 35.56 89.56
CA ARG A 2 60.99 34.51 88.85
C ARG A 2 60.46 35.12 87.55
N ARG A 3 60.79 34.50 86.42
CA ARG A 3 60.29 34.92 85.11
C ARG A 3 59.07 34.07 84.80
N GLU A 4 57.93 34.72 84.61
CA GLU A 4 56.68 34.08 84.21
C GLU A 4 56.45 34.42 82.74
N ILE A 5 56.17 33.39 81.94
CA ILE A 5 55.90 33.51 80.51
C ILE A 5 54.43 33.15 80.35
N ASN A 6 53.59 34.14 80.09
CA ASN A 6 52.17 33.92 79.84
C ASN A 6 51.99 33.61 78.36
N ASN A 7 51.61 32.37 78.07
CA ASN A 7 51.27 31.95 76.72
C ASN A 7 49.77 32.19 76.52
N TYR A 8 49.43 33.00 75.53
CA TYR A 8 48.03 33.21 75.13
C TYR A 8 47.79 32.43 73.85
N GLU A 9 46.88 31.47 73.91
CA GLU A 9 46.38 30.81 72.71
C GLU A 9 45.29 31.72 72.12
N LEU A 10 45.54 32.28 70.94
CA LEU A 10 44.53 33.02 70.20
C LEU A 10 43.65 32.04 69.45
N ASP A 11 42.35 32.06 69.75
CA ASP A 11 41.35 31.31 68.98
C ASP A 11 41.32 31.79 67.53
N LYS A 12 41.69 30.90 66.60
CA LYS A 12 41.64 31.16 65.15
C LYS A 12 40.36 30.59 64.56
N THR A 13 39.38 31.43 64.30
CA THR A 13 38.18 31.03 63.55
C THR A 13 38.47 31.11 62.04
N ILE A 14 38.59 29.96 61.39
CA ILE A 14 38.71 29.87 59.93
C ILE A 14 37.30 29.64 59.36
N SER A 15 36.73 30.65 58.71
CA SER A 15 35.47 30.52 57.99
C SER A 15 35.74 30.14 56.53
N HIS A 16 35.13 29.05 56.06
CA HIS A 16 35.26 28.57 54.69
C HIS A 16 33.92 28.71 53.97
N THR A 17 33.76 29.80 53.20
CA THR A 17 32.55 30.03 52.41
C THR A 17 32.70 29.37 51.04
N GLN A 18 32.11 28.19 50.87
CA GLN A 18 31.99 27.58 49.53
C GLN A 18 30.77 28.19 48.82
N PHE A 19 31.01 28.93 47.75
CA PHE A 19 29.92 29.40 46.89
C PHE A 19 29.46 28.27 45.97
N SER A 20 28.16 28.00 45.92
CA SER A 20 27.56 27.11 44.94
C SER A 20 27.81 27.63 43.52
N MET A 21 28.18 26.72 42.62
CA MET A 21 28.47 27.02 41.21
C MET A 21 27.20 27.57 40.54
N GLY A 22 27.28 28.76 39.93
CA GLY A 22 26.17 29.36 39.18
C GLY A 22 25.29 30.32 39.99
N ARG A 23 25.80 31.54 40.26
CA ARG A 23 24.99 32.64 40.83
C ARG A 23 24.29 33.43 39.72
N LEU A 24 22.98 33.55 39.81
CA LEU A 24 22.19 34.43 38.93
C LEU A 24 22.63 35.89 39.14
N ARG A 25 23.16 36.52 38.09
CA ARG A 25 23.62 37.93 38.15
C ARG A 25 22.49 38.92 37.92
N ARG A 26 21.63 38.66 36.93
CA ARG A 26 20.55 39.54 36.50
C ARG A 26 19.50 38.72 35.74
N LEU A 27 18.24 39.10 35.89
CA LEU A 27 17.09 38.55 35.17
C LEU A 27 16.39 39.66 34.36
N SER A 28 16.08 39.34 33.10
CA SER A 28 15.35 40.23 32.19
C SER A 28 14.19 39.47 31.58
N VAL A 29 12.97 39.91 31.86
CA VAL A 29 11.73 39.26 31.44
C VAL A 29 10.84 40.27 30.73
N ALA A 30 10.34 39.88 29.56
CA ALA A 30 9.33 40.62 28.81
C ALA A 30 8.13 39.69 28.59
N VAL A 31 6.95 40.15 28.97
CA VAL A 31 5.70 39.41 28.81
C VAL A 31 4.78 40.24 27.94
N VAL A 32 4.26 39.62 26.89
CA VAL A 32 3.24 40.21 26.04
C VAL A 32 1.94 39.48 26.30
N VAL A 33 0.89 40.24 26.58
CA VAL A 33 -0.45 39.71 26.82
C VAL A 33 -1.41 40.20 25.76
N ASP A 34 -2.30 39.31 25.36
CA ASP A 34 -3.30 39.59 24.34
C ASP A 34 -4.44 40.49 24.88
N ASP A 35 -5.30 40.98 24.00
CA ASP A 35 -6.55 41.63 24.38
C ASP A 35 -7.50 40.66 25.08
N THR A 36 -8.41 41.21 25.88
CA THR A 36 -9.55 40.45 26.42
C THR A 36 -10.63 40.30 25.37
N LEU A 37 -11.26 39.12 25.34
CA LEU A 37 -12.37 38.80 24.46
C LEU A 37 -13.67 38.82 25.27
N THR A 38 -14.59 39.70 24.91
CA THR A 38 -15.94 39.71 25.47
C THR A 38 -16.94 39.34 24.38
N VAL A 39 -17.87 38.45 24.72
CA VAL A 39 -18.97 38.07 23.81
C VAL A 39 -20.12 39.02 24.07
N ALA A 40 -20.51 39.80 23.07
CA ALA A 40 -21.66 40.69 23.15
C ALA A 40 -22.98 39.92 23.03
N SER A 41 -24.08 40.59 23.35
CA SER A 41 -25.43 39.99 23.34
C SER A 41 -25.91 39.53 21.96
N ASP A 42 -25.28 40.02 20.88
CA ASP A 42 -25.53 39.63 19.49
C ASP A 42 -24.65 38.44 19.03
N GLY A 43 -23.83 37.88 19.92
CA GLY A 43 -22.88 36.80 19.59
C GLY A 43 -21.58 37.27 18.92
N SER A 44 -21.39 38.58 18.73
CA SER A 44 -20.11 39.12 18.25
C SER A 44 -19.04 39.07 19.35
N THR A 45 -17.79 38.88 18.95
CA THR A 45 -16.63 38.94 19.84
C THR A 45 -15.99 40.32 19.76
N ILE A 46 -15.96 41.03 20.87
CA ILE A 46 -15.31 42.34 21.00
C ILE A 46 -13.96 42.12 21.66
N ARG A 47 -12.90 42.61 21.00
CA ARG A 47 -11.55 42.63 21.57
C ARG A 47 -11.32 43.96 22.27
N THR A 48 -10.97 43.89 23.54
CA THR A 48 -10.70 45.08 24.36
C THR A 48 -9.31 44.98 24.97
N PRO A 49 -8.43 45.98 24.76
CA PRO A 49 -7.14 46.04 25.42
C PRO A 49 -7.28 45.97 26.94
N ARG A 50 -6.34 45.29 27.60
CA ARG A 50 -6.32 45.22 29.06
C ARG A 50 -6.13 46.60 29.69
N SER A 51 -6.79 46.82 30.83
CA SER A 51 -6.67 48.08 31.55
C SER A 51 -5.27 48.21 32.19
N PRO A 52 -4.79 49.45 32.45
CA PRO A 52 -3.51 49.67 33.13
C PRO A 52 -3.43 48.96 34.49
N GLU A 53 -4.53 48.94 35.24
CA GLU A 53 -4.58 48.30 36.57
C GLU A 53 -4.42 46.78 36.47
N GLU A 54 -4.95 46.15 35.42
CA GLU A 54 -4.76 44.72 35.17
C GLU A 54 -3.31 44.41 34.78
N LEU A 55 -2.71 45.26 33.94
CA LEU A 55 -1.30 45.13 33.56
C LEU A 55 -0.36 45.30 34.76
N ASP A 56 -0.65 46.21 35.68
CA ASP A 56 0.11 46.39 36.92
C ASP A 56 0.01 45.16 37.83
N ARG A 57 -1.19 44.58 37.96
CA ARG A 57 -1.39 43.33 38.71
C ARG A 57 -0.59 42.18 38.10
N LEU A 58 -0.63 42.03 36.77
CA LEU A 58 0.18 41.04 36.07
C LEU A 58 1.68 41.28 36.27
N SER A 59 2.13 42.52 36.17
CA SER A 59 3.53 42.90 36.39
C SER A 59 4.01 42.49 37.78
N ASN A 60 3.19 42.74 38.81
CA ASN A 60 3.50 42.32 40.18
C ASN A 60 3.53 40.80 40.33
N LEU A 61 2.53 40.09 39.78
CA LEU A 61 2.49 38.63 39.81
C LEU A 61 3.72 38.00 39.13
N VAL A 62 4.11 38.53 37.97
CA VAL A 62 5.30 38.07 37.24
C VAL A 62 6.56 38.34 38.06
N ARG A 63 6.69 39.53 38.67
CA ARG A 63 7.83 39.86 39.55
C ARG A 63 7.96 38.90 40.72
N GLU A 64 6.86 38.55 41.37
CA GLU A 64 6.84 37.59 42.47
C GLU A 64 7.21 36.17 41.98
N ALA A 65 6.61 35.72 40.88
CA ALA A 65 6.84 34.39 40.33
C ALA A 65 8.29 34.14 39.91
N VAL A 66 8.97 35.15 39.37
CA VAL A 66 10.37 35.04 38.91
C VAL A 66 11.40 35.36 39.99
N GLY A 67 10.97 35.76 41.19
CA GLY A 67 11.87 36.19 42.26
C GLY A 67 12.66 37.45 41.89
N PHE A 68 11.96 38.46 41.35
CA PHE A 68 12.52 39.75 40.97
C PHE A 68 13.29 40.39 42.12
N SER A 69 14.50 40.88 41.83
CA SER A 69 15.35 41.59 42.77
C SER A 69 15.87 42.89 42.17
N VAL A 70 15.54 44.00 42.83
CA VAL A 70 16.11 45.31 42.53
C VAL A 70 17.63 45.31 42.76
N GLN A 71 18.12 44.60 43.78
CA GLN A 71 19.56 44.54 44.08
C GLN A 71 20.37 43.80 43.01
N ARG A 72 19.76 42.82 42.32
CA ARG A 72 20.38 42.17 41.14
C ARG A 72 20.32 43.03 39.87
N GLY A 73 19.55 44.11 39.87
CA GLY A 73 19.30 44.91 38.67
C GLY A 73 18.37 44.23 37.67
N ASP A 74 17.41 43.45 38.17
CA ASP A 74 16.44 42.77 37.32
C ASP A 74 15.48 43.75 36.63
N SER A 75 14.91 43.31 35.53
CA SER A 75 13.90 44.06 34.78
C SER A 75 12.75 43.16 34.34
N VAL A 76 11.52 43.57 34.64
CA VAL A 76 10.29 42.90 34.21
C VAL A 76 9.42 43.93 33.50
N ASN A 77 9.03 43.66 32.26
CA ASN A 77 8.10 44.49 31.49
C ASN A 77 6.92 43.65 31.01
N VAL A 78 5.70 44.17 31.20
CA VAL A 78 4.46 43.54 30.75
C VAL A 78 3.72 44.53 29.87
N LEU A 79 3.35 44.12 28.67
CA LEU A 79 2.66 44.98 27.70
C LEU A 79 1.51 44.25 27.03
N ASN A 80 0.45 44.99 26.72
CA ASN A 80 -0.68 44.49 25.96
C ASN A 80 -0.43 44.65 24.45
N SER A 81 -0.59 43.59 23.69
CA SER A 81 -0.52 43.63 22.22
C SER A 81 -1.51 42.62 21.64
N ALA A 82 -2.35 43.08 20.71
CA ALA A 82 -3.33 42.24 20.04
C ALA A 82 -2.64 41.16 19.20
N PHE A 83 -2.91 39.90 19.50
CA PHE A 83 -2.36 38.80 18.73
C PHE A 83 -3.14 38.59 17.44
N THR A 84 -2.41 38.35 16.36
CA THR A 84 -2.99 37.91 15.10
C THR A 84 -3.50 36.48 15.27
N VAL A 85 -4.80 36.29 15.10
CA VAL A 85 -5.39 34.95 15.01
C VAL A 85 -4.95 34.39 13.65
N PRO A 86 -4.20 33.28 13.61
CA PRO A 86 -3.92 32.63 12.34
C PRO A 86 -5.25 32.28 11.69
N VAL A 87 -5.43 32.70 10.44
CA VAL A 87 -6.55 32.21 9.62
C VAL A 87 -6.42 30.70 9.64
N GLU A 88 -7.44 30.00 10.16
CA GLU A 88 -7.46 28.54 10.07
C GLU A 88 -7.17 28.19 8.61
N PRO A 89 -6.19 27.30 8.34
CA PRO A 89 -5.97 26.87 6.97
C PRO A 89 -7.31 26.39 6.46
N GLY A 90 -7.83 27.07 5.44
CA GLY A 90 -9.08 26.71 4.82
C GLY A 90 -9.08 25.21 4.50
N PRO A 91 -10.25 24.57 4.41
CA PRO A 91 -10.33 23.14 4.12
C PRO A 91 -9.38 22.81 2.96
N LEU A 92 -8.47 21.86 3.20
CA LEU A 92 -7.52 21.40 2.19
C LEU A 92 -8.31 21.14 0.90
N PRO A 93 -7.84 21.62 -0.26
CA PRO A 93 -8.56 21.36 -1.50
C PRO A 93 -8.74 19.86 -1.67
N ASP A 94 -9.97 19.44 -1.97
CA ASP A 94 -10.30 18.03 -2.15
C ASP A 94 -9.40 17.44 -3.24
N VAL A 95 -8.66 16.39 -2.88
CA VAL A 95 -7.78 15.69 -3.83
C VAL A 95 -8.62 15.15 -4.98
N PRO A 96 -8.26 15.44 -6.25
CA PRO A 96 -8.99 14.95 -7.40
C PRO A 96 -9.15 13.43 -7.41
N ILE A 97 -10.25 12.94 -7.99
CA ILE A 97 -10.61 11.51 -7.92
C ILE A 97 -9.51 10.61 -8.50
N TRP A 98 -8.81 11.04 -9.56
CA TRP A 98 -7.74 10.27 -10.22
C TRP A 98 -6.45 10.13 -9.39
N GLU A 99 -6.22 11.00 -8.41
CA GLU A 99 -5.09 10.92 -7.47
C GLU A 99 -5.37 9.99 -6.29
N LYS A 100 -6.63 9.59 -6.11
CA LYS A 100 -7.01 8.63 -5.07
C LYS A 100 -6.54 7.24 -5.49
N GLY A 101 -5.83 6.53 -4.60
CA GLY A 101 -5.26 5.20 -4.90
C GLY A 101 -6.28 4.20 -5.43
N TRP A 102 -7.52 4.23 -4.92
CA TRP A 102 -8.60 3.36 -5.39
C TRP A 102 -8.96 3.58 -6.87
N ALA A 103 -8.85 4.81 -7.39
CA ALA A 103 -9.17 5.11 -8.77
C ALA A 103 -8.13 4.50 -9.72
N GLN A 104 -6.85 4.53 -9.34
CA GLN A 104 -5.78 3.85 -10.08
C GLN A 104 -5.96 2.32 -10.07
N ASP A 105 -6.38 1.76 -8.94
CA ASP A 105 -6.64 0.32 -8.84
C ASP A 105 -7.82 -0.11 -9.71
N ILE A 106 -8.91 0.67 -9.73
CA ILE A 106 -10.04 0.43 -10.64
C ILE A 106 -9.60 0.58 -12.09
N ALA A 107 -8.83 1.62 -12.42
CA ALA A 107 -8.34 1.83 -13.80
C ALA A 107 -7.49 0.65 -14.30
N LYS A 108 -6.57 0.13 -13.47
CA LYS A 108 -5.76 -1.05 -13.80
C LYS A 108 -6.62 -2.30 -14.01
N LYS A 109 -7.60 -2.54 -13.13
CA LYS A 109 -8.54 -3.67 -13.25
C LYS A 109 -9.41 -3.56 -14.50
N ALA A 110 -9.93 -2.36 -14.78
CA ALA A 110 -10.72 -2.08 -15.96
C ALA A 110 -9.90 -2.32 -17.24
N LEU A 111 -8.66 -1.86 -17.29
CA LEU A 111 -7.75 -2.10 -18.41
C LEU A 111 -7.49 -3.61 -18.62
N GLY A 112 -7.25 -4.35 -17.54
CA GLY A 112 -7.09 -5.81 -17.61
C GLY A 112 -8.35 -6.52 -18.13
N ALA A 113 -9.53 -6.14 -17.63
CA ALA A 113 -10.81 -6.68 -18.08
C ALA A 113 -11.07 -6.40 -19.57
N ILE A 114 -10.78 -5.18 -20.03
CA ILE A 114 -10.87 -4.81 -21.45
C ILE A 114 -9.92 -5.67 -22.29
N LEU A 115 -8.69 -5.90 -21.83
CA LEU A 115 -7.72 -6.70 -22.57
C LEU A 115 -8.16 -8.16 -22.71
N VAL A 116 -8.72 -8.75 -21.66
CA VAL A 116 -9.33 -10.09 -21.70
C VAL A 116 -10.53 -10.12 -22.66
N LEU A 117 -11.39 -9.09 -22.61
CA LEU A 117 -12.53 -8.97 -23.52
C LEU A 117 -12.06 -8.94 -24.99
N VAL A 118 -11.06 -8.11 -25.30
CA VAL A 118 -10.47 -8.01 -26.65
C VAL A 118 -9.88 -9.35 -27.08
N MET A 119 -9.20 -10.07 -26.19
CA MET A 119 -8.65 -11.39 -26.51
C MET A 119 -9.76 -12.42 -26.80
N LEU A 120 -10.84 -12.42 -26.01
CA LEU A 120 -11.97 -13.32 -26.18
C LEU A 120 -12.68 -13.09 -27.52
N PHE A 121 -13.00 -11.83 -27.84
CA PHE A 121 -13.76 -11.49 -29.05
C PHE A 121 -12.88 -11.37 -30.30
N GLY A 122 -11.62 -10.95 -30.13
CA GLY A 122 -10.67 -10.73 -31.21
C GLY A 122 -9.87 -11.97 -31.62
N VAL A 123 -9.60 -12.89 -30.70
CA VAL A 123 -8.80 -14.10 -30.99
C VAL A 123 -9.62 -15.38 -30.80
N LEU A 124 -10.18 -15.61 -29.61
CA LEU A 124 -10.81 -16.91 -29.29
C LEU A 124 -12.08 -17.16 -30.13
N LYS A 125 -12.98 -16.19 -30.19
CA LYS A 125 -14.24 -16.30 -30.95
C LYS A 125 -14.03 -16.52 -32.47
N PRO A 126 -13.15 -15.79 -33.19
CA PRO A 126 -12.92 -16.07 -34.60
C PRO A 126 -12.23 -17.42 -34.83
N MET A 127 -11.32 -17.85 -33.95
CA MET A 127 -10.66 -19.15 -34.09
C MET A 127 -11.64 -20.32 -33.96
N LEU A 128 -12.56 -20.25 -32.98
CA LEU A 128 -13.66 -21.21 -32.85
C LEU A 128 -14.61 -21.18 -34.05
N LYS A 129 -14.91 -19.99 -34.58
CA LYS A 129 -15.76 -19.84 -35.77
C LYS A 129 -15.11 -20.46 -37.01
N GLN A 130 -13.80 -20.29 -37.20
CA GLN A 130 -13.05 -20.88 -38.30
C GLN A 130 -13.05 -22.42 -38.24
N LEU A 131 -12.82 -22.99 -37.05
CA LEU A 131 -12.89 -24.45 -36.83
C LEU A 131 -14.31 -25.00 -37.05
N ALA A 132 -15.35 -24.28 -36.62
CA ALA A 132 -16.74 -24.68 -36.81
C ALA A 132 -17.22 -24.55 -38.27
N THR A 133 -16.66 -23.62 -39.05
CA THR A 133 -16.97 -23.52 -40.49
C THR A 133 -16.32 -24.63 -41.30
N GLN A 134 -15.10 -25.06 -40.95
CA GLN A 134 -14.46 -26.20 -41.61
C GLN A 134 -15.18 -27.52 -41.31
N SER A 135 -15.69 -27.72 -40.10
CA SER A 135 -16.48 -28.91 -39.78
C SER A 135 -17.87 -28.92 -40.42
N LYS A 136 -18.40 -27.76 -40.84
CA LYS A 136 -19.70 -27.67 -41.53
C LYS A 136 -19.61 -28.03 -43.03
N GLU A 137 -18.43 -27.93 -43.64
CA GLU A 137 -18.22 -28.35 -45.04
C GLU A 137 -18.20 -29.88 -45.22
N LEU A 138 -17.95 -30.64 -44.15
CA LEU A 138 -17.95 -32.11 -44.16
C LEU A 138 -19.37 -32.73 -44.04
N THR A 139 -20.42 -31.91 -43.88
CA THR A 139 -21.80 -32.38 -43.67
C THR A 139 -22.77 -31.82 -44.71
N VAL A 140 -22.40 -31.89 -45.99
CA VAL A 140 -23.35 -31.78 -47.11
C VAL A 140 -23.30 -33.07 -47.91
N VAL A 141 -24.02 -34.09 -47.42
CA VAL A 141 -24.40 -35.26 -48.22
C VAL A 141 -25.74 -34.90 -48.89
N PRO A 142 -25.82 -34.82 -50.23
CA PRO A 142 -27.11 -34.69 -50.92
C PRO A 142 -27.92 -35.99 -50.71
N PRO A 143 -29.23 -35.92 -50.43
CA PRO A 143 -30.05 -37.12 -50.33
C PRO A 143 -30.19 -37.80 -51.72
N PRO A 144 -30.00 -39.14 -51.82
CA PRO A 144 -30.10 -39.86 -53.08
C PRO A 144 -31.56 -40.08 -53.50
N GLN A 145 -31.82 -39.98 -54.81
CA GLN A 145 -33.10 -40.35 -55.42
C GLN A 145 -33.23 -41.88 -55.54
N PRO A 146 -34.45 -42.44 -55.46
CA PRO A 146 -34.66 -43.87 -55.31
C PRO A 146 -34.63 -44.59 -56.66
N GLY A 147 -33.79 -45.62 -56.79
CA GLY A 147 -33.74 -46.50 -57.96
C GLY A 147 -32.68 -47.59 -57.84
N ASP A 148 -33.14 -48.78 -57.46
CA ASP A 148 -32.59 -50.13 -57.68
C ASP A 148 -31.34 -50.65 -56.91
N PRO A 149 -31.28 -51.98 -56.68
CA PRO A 149 -30.64 -52.57 -55.50
C PRO A 149 -29.31 -53.28 -55.78
N ALA A 150 -28.60 -53.56 -54.68
CA ALA A 150 -27.53 -54.53 -54.50
C ALA A 150 -26.18 -54.22 -55.17
N MET A 151 -25.18 -53.93 -54.35
CA MET A 151 -24.05 -54.83 -54.13
C MET A 151 -23.40 -54.54 -52.77
N ALA A 152 -23.11 -55.64 -52.08
CA ALA A 152 -22.38 -55.69 -50.83
C ALA A 152 -20.88 -55.53 -51.07
N ASP A 153 -20.21 -55.17 -49.99
CA ASP A 153 -18.77 -55.32 -49.72
C ASP A 153 -17.79 -54.48 -50.56
N ASP A 154 -17.37 -53.34 -49.97
CA ASP A 154 -15.96 -52.95 -50.06
C ASP A 154 -15.51 -52.29 -48.75
N VAL A 155 -14.97 -53.12 -47.85
CA VAL A 155 -14.19 -52.72 -46.69
C VAL A 155 -12.74 -52.58 -47.13
N VAL A 156 -12.30 -51.35 -47.39
CA VAL A 156 -10.88 -51.01 -47.45
C VAL A 156 -10.55 -50.05 -46.30
N THR A 157 -10.00 -50.66 -45.25
CA THR A 157 -9.22 -49.97 -44.23
C THR A 157 -7.90 -49.51 -44.85
N LEU A 158 -7.62 -48.21 -44.85
CA LEU A 158 -6.29 -47.65 -45.07
C LEU A 158 -5.96 -46.78 -43.87
N GLY A 159 -5.07 -47.29 -43.01
CA GLY A 159 -4.53 -46.54 -41.89
C GLY A 159 -3.55 -45.47 -42.36
N ALA A 160 -3.60 -44.32 -41.71
CA ALA A 160 -2.46 -43.66 -41.07
C ALA A 160 -2.95 -42.34 -40.45
N ASP A 161 -2.68 -42.22 -39.14
CA ASP A 161 -2.56 -40.99 -38.36
C ASP A 161 -3.75 -40.03 -38.24
N GLY A 162 -4.40 -40.12 -37.07
CA GLY A 162 -4.72 -38.95 -36.27
C GLY A 162 -6.04 -38.22 -36.53
N MET A 163 -7.16 -38.74 -36.01
CA MET A 163 -8.28 -37.94 -35.45
C MET A 163 -9.29 -38.88 -34.74
N PRO A 164 -9.96 -38.45 -33.65
CA PRO A 164 -10.80 -39.32 -32.83
C PRO A 164 -12.16 -39.55 -33.50
N PRO A 165 -12.77 -40.74 -33.41
CA PRO A 165 -14.17 -40.86 -33.70
C PRO A 165 -14.98 -41.09 -32.42
N ALA A 166 -15.90 -40.15 -32.22
CA ALA A 166 -17.28 -40.35 -31.80
C ALA A 166 -17.57 -41.16 -30.52
N ILE A 167 -18.37 -40.53 -29.65
CA ILE A 167 -18.97 -41.11 -28.45
C ILE A 167 -19.63 -42.45 -28.81
N ALA A 168 -19.02 -43.54 -28.35
CA ALA A 168 -19.58 -44.88 -28.49
C ALA A 168 -20.70 -45.10 -27.46
N PRO A 169 -21.73 -45.92 -27.76
CA PRO A 169 -22.78 -46.24 -26.80
C PRO A 169 -22.19 -46.98 -25.58
N PRO A 170 -22.78 -46.81 -24.39
CA PRO A 170 -22.24 -47.38 -23.15
C PRO A 170 -22.23 -48.92 -23.23
N GLY A 171 -21.05 -49.52 -23.11
CA GLY A 171 -20.80 -50.96 -23.24
C GLY A 171 -19.59 -51.32 -24.12
N SER A 172 -19.11 -50.39 -24.95
CA SER A 172 -18.00 -50.58 -25.89
C SER A 172 -16.59 -50.41 -25.30
N TYR A 173 -16.48 -49.86 -24.08
CA TYR A 173 -15.18 -49.62 -23.44
C TYR A 173 -14.49 -50.93 -23.02
N GLU A 174 -15.20 -51.89 -22.44
CA GLU A 174 -14.62 -53.18 -22.03
C GLU A 174 -14.16 -54.02 -23.23
N GLN A 175 -14.90 -53.99 -24.34
CA GLN A 175 -14.55 -54.70 -25.57
C GLN A 175 -13.25 -54.14 -26.19
N ASN A 176 -13.09 -52.81 -26.14
CA ASN A 176 -11.89 -52.14 -26.65
C ASN A 176 -10.66 -52.45 -25.79
N MET A 177 -10.83 -52.59 -24.47
CA MET A 177 -9.73 -52.98 -23.58
C MET A 177 -9.25 -54.41 -23.85
N ILE A 178 -10.16 -55.38 -24.03
CA ILE A 178 -9.78 -56.79 -24.31
C ILE A 178 -9.09 -56.95 -25.67
N THR A 179 -9.46 -56.11 -26.65
CA THR A 179 -8.86 -56.12 -27.99
C THR A 179 -7.48 -55.44 -28.00
N ALA A 180 -7.30 -54.39 -27.21
CA ALA A 180 -6.02 -53.70 -27.06
C ALA A 180 -4.96 -54.57 -26.36
N THR A 181 -5.33 -55.34 -25.33
CA THR A 181 -4.37 -56.22 -24.63
C THR A 181 -3.86 -57.36 -25.53
N LYS A 182 -4.66 -57.84 -26.48
CA LYS A 182 -4.25 -58.86 -27.46
C LYS A 182 -3.36 -58.32 -28.59
N ALA A 183 -3.41 -57.03 -28.89
CA ALA A 183 -2.58 -56.41 -29.92
C ALA A 183 -1.13 -56.17 -29.47
N VAL A 184 -0.91 -56.00 -28.15
CA VAL A 184 0.43 -55.75 -27.58
C VAL A 184 1.30 -57.01 -27.53
N GLU A 185 0.69 -58.19 -27.48
CA GLU A 185 1.43 -59.47 -27.48
C GLU A 185 1.97 -59.88 -28.87
N GLN A 186 1.50 -59.26 -29.96
CA GLN A 186 1.75 -59.77 -31.32
C GLN A 186 2.87 -59.10 -32.11
N ASP A 187 3.42 -57.94 -31.71
CA ASP A 187 4.46 -57.30 -32.55
C ASP A 187 5.59 -56.57 -31.79
N PRO A 188 6.52 -57.31 -31.16
CA PRO A 188 7.70 -56.74 -30.48
C PRO A 188 8.71 -56.07 -31.43
N LYS A 189 8.51 -56.13 -32.76
CA LYS A 189 9.46 -55.57 -33.75
C LYS A 189 9.28 -54.07 -33.97
N LEU A 190 8.12 -53.50 -33.61
CA LEU A 190 7.85 -52.05 -33.73
C LEU A 190 8.67 -51.21 -32.74
N VAL A 191 9.09 -51.79 -31.61
CA VAL A 191 9.88 -51.10 -30.57
C VAL A 191 11.34 -50.87 -31.03
N ALA A 192 11.87 -51.73 -31.90
CA ALA A 192 13.23 -51.60 -32.42
C ALA A 192 13.37 -50.42 -33.41
N GLN A 193 12.31 -50.05 -34.12
CA GLN A 193 12.31 -48.95 -35.09
C GLN A 193 12.40 -47.58 -34.40
N VAL A 194 11.80 -47.46 -33.21
CA VAL A 194 11.75 -46.21 -32.44
C VAL A 194 13.10 -45.92 -31.75
N VAL A 195 13.79 -46.95 -31.25
CA VAL A 195 15.14 -46.80 -30.66
C VAL A 195 16.18 -46.45 -31.74
N LYS A 196 16.05 -47.02 -32.95
CA LYS A 196 16.95 -46.69 -34.07
C LYS A 196 16.89 -45.21 -34.45
N ASN A 197 15.69 -44.62 -34.45
CA ASN A 197 15.50 -43.21 -34.81
C ASN A 197 16.06 -42.23 -33.77
N TRP A 198 16.12 -42.63 -32.49
CA TRP A 198 16.73 -41.82 -31.43
C TRP A 198 18.27 -41.89 -31.42
N VAL A 199 18.86 -43.01 -31.85
CA VAL A 199 20.33 -43.15 -31.97
C VAL A 199 20.90 -42.44 -33.21
N SER A 200 20.13 -42.29 -34.29
CA SER A 200 20.57 -41.56 -35.49
C SER A 200 20.44 -40.04 -35.38
N ALA A 201 19.80 -39.50 -34.34
CA ALA A 201 19.64 -38.06 -34.13
C ALA A 201 20.75 -37.42 -33.28
N ASP A 202 21.63 -38.23 -32.65
CA ASP A 202 22.68 -37.76 -31.73
C ASP A 202 24.12 -37.97 -32.28
N GLY A 203 24.27 -38.12 -33.60
CA GLY A 203 25.60 -38.32 -34.21
C GLY A 203 25.68 -37.84 -35.66
N GLY A 204 25.82 -36.52 -35.85
CA GLY A 204 26.07 -35.88 -37.15
C GLY A 204 25.75 -34.39 -37.15
#